data_AF-A0ABD4DMD6-F1
#
_entry.id   AF-A0ABD4DMD6-F1
#
_cell.length_a   1.000
_cell.length_b   1.000
_cell.length_c   1.000
_cell.angle_alpha   90.00
_cell.angle_beta   90.00
_cell.angle_gamma   90.00
#
_symmetry.space_group_name_H-M   'P 1'
#
loop_
_entity.id
_entity.type
_entity.pdbx_description
1 polymer ?
#
loop_
_entity_poly.entity_id
_entity_poly.type
_entity_poly.pdbx_seq_one_letter_code
_entity_poly.pdbx_strand_id
1 'polypeptide(L)'
;MKKLFYLLIFLLSLYSFAQVGPPPPSYPTEENIILIDKLNETVDLKKYIYNYCIDRINLAARLEKWDGNKKNEIIKSIHLEEMDDAIYNSFSNYTKEELEALINSFKKLKSSKKSKIIPMPLILHVRMEGFSKSLIEGKYLYLNEKK
;
A
#
# COMPACT_ATOMS: atom_id res chain seq x y z
N MET A 1 -37.30 28.54 -26.83
CA MET A 1 -36.30 29.02 -25.84
C MET A 1 -36.21 28.17 -24.56
N LYS A 2 -37.32 27.65 -24.00
CA LYS A 2 -37.30 26.80 -22.79
C LYS A 2 -36.43 25.53 -22.90
N LYS A 3 -36.37 24.88 -24.07
CA LYS A 3 -35.54 23.68 -24.31
C LYS A 3 -34.03 23.95 -24.23
N LEU A 4 -33.59 25.17 -24.57
CA LEU A 4 -32.17 25.57 -24.49
C LEU A 4 -31.74 25.78 -23.03
N PHE A 5 -32.66 26.27 -22.19
CA PHE A 5 -32.43 26.50 -20.76
C PHE A 5 -32.20 25.20 -19.98
N TYR A 6 -32.95 24.14 -20.29
CA TYR A 6 -32.75 22.82 -19.67
C TYR A 6 -31.41 22.17 -20.08
N LEU A 7 -30.97 22.38 -21.32
CA LEU A 7 -29.66 21.91 -21.79
C LEU A 7 -28.51 22.60 -21.03
N LEU A 8 -28.66 23.90 -20.76
CA LEU A 8 -27.67 24.69 -20.01
C LEU A 8 -27.55 24.24 -18.54
N ILE A 9 -28.68 23.93 -17.90
CA ILE A 9 -28.70 23.40 -16.52
C ILE A 9 -28.03 22.02 -16.45
N PHE A 10 -28.25 21.17 -17.45
CA PHE A 10 -27.63 19.85 -17.53
C PHE A 10 -26.11 19.90 -17.80
N LEU A 11 -25.63 20.92 -18.52
CA LEU A 11 -24.20 21.12 -18.76
C LEU A 11 -23.46 21.72 -17.55
N LEU A 12 -24.13 22.54 -16.74
CA LEU A 12 -23.53 23.12 -15.52
C LEU A 12 -23.32 22.09 -14.41
N SER A 13 -24.17 21.05 -14.32
CA SER A 13 -24.00 19.97 -13.33
C SER A 13 -22.82 19.05 -13.61
N LEU A 14 -22.24 19.08 -14.83
CA LEU A 14 -21.06 18.27 -15.18
C LEU A 14 -19.75 18.84 -14.62
N TYR A 15 -19.71 20.11 -14.20
CA TYR A 15 -18.49 20.73 -13.66
C TYR A 15 -18.22 20.39 -12.18
N SER A 16 -19.18 19.78 -11.46
CA SER A 16 -19.06 19.54 -10.01
C SER A 16 -18.30 18.27 -9.62
N PHE A 17 -17.68 17.56 -10.56
CA PHE A 17 -16.87 16.36 -10.28
C PHE A 17 -15.46 16.43 -10.88
N ALA A 18 -14.88 17.62 -10.97
CA ALA A 18 -13.42 17.71 -11.05
C ALA A 18 -12.87 17.15 -9.72
N GLN A 19 -12.55 15.86 -9.69
CA GLN A 19 -11.84 15.25 -8.57
C GLN A 19 -10.52 16.00 -8.44
N VAL A 20 -10.38 16.75 -7.34
CA VAL A 20 -9.05 17.21 -6.90
C VAL A 20 -8.22 15.94 -6.82
N GLY A 21 -7.14 15.89 -7.60
CA GLY A 21 -6.26 14.72 -7.63
C GLY A 21 -5.90 14.29 -6.20
N PRO A 22 -5.58 13.00 -5.98
CA PRO A 22 -5.25 12.53 -4.65
C PRO A 22 -4.18 13.46 -4.04
N PRO A 23 -4.33 13.86 -2.76
CA PRO A 23 -3.35 14.73 -2.13
C PRO A 23 -1.96 14.10 -2.28
N PRO A 24 -0.92 14.91 -2.51
CA PRO A 24 0.43 14.39 -2.65
C PRO A 24 0.79 13.57 -1.41
N PRO A 25 1.63 12.54 -1.56
CA PRO A 25 2.07 11.76 -0.42
C PRO A 25 2.73 12.69 0.61
N SER A 26 2.21 12.66 1.84
CA SER A 26 2.85 13.23 3.01
C SER A 26 4.12 12.44 3.35
N TYR A 27 5.17 13.14 3.78
CA TYR A 27 6.45 12.57 4.15
C TYR A 27 6.75 12.89 5.62
N PRO A 28 7.27 11.94 6.42
CA PRO A 28 7.56 12.16 7.83
C PRO A 28 8.69 13.18 8.06
N THR A 29 8.74 13.73 9.27
CA THR A 29 9.91 14.48 9.76
C THR A 29 11.11 13.56 9.93
N GLU A 30 12.34 14.11 9.97
CA GLU A 30 13.56 13.32 10.19
C GLU A 30 13.50 12.47 11.47
N GLU A 31 12.96 13.03 12.56
CA GLU A 31 12.77 12.30 13.82
C GLU A 31 11.78 11.14 13.67
N ASN A 32 10.67 11.36 12.93
CA ASN A 32 9.69 10.32 12.68
C ASN A 32 10.20 9.23 11.74
N ILE A 33 11.12 9.52 10.81
CA ILE A 33 11.76 8.50 9.96
C ILE A 33 12.42 7.44 10.85
N ILE A 34 13.23 7.86 11.82
CA ILE A 34 13.93 6.95 12.75
C ILE A 34 12.93 6.06 13.52
N LEU A 35 11.79 6.63 13.91
CA LEU A 35 10.74 5.88 14.62
C LEU A 35 9.99 4.92 13.68
N ILE A 36 9.73 5.32 12.45
CA ILE A 36 9.10 4.47 11.42
C ILE A 36 10.02 3.30 11.06
N ASP A 37 11.34 3.52 10.95
CA ASP A 37 12.31 2.44 10.73
C ASP A 37 12.29 1.43 11.89
N LYS A 38 12.30 1.93 13.12
CA LYS A 38 12.17 1.10 14.33
C LYS A 38 10.85 0.35 14.39
N LEU A 39 9.75 0.96 13.94
CA LEU A 39 8.45 0.31 13.83
C LEU A 39 8.50 -0.83 12.81
N ASN A 40 9.04 -0.56 11.62
CA ASN A 40 9.23 -1.53 10.55
C ASN A 40 10.00 -2.78 11.05
N GLU A 41 11.10 -2.57 11.76
CA GLU A 41 11.87 -3.66 12.39
C GLU A 41 11.09 -4.40 13.48
N THR A 42 10.37 -3.66 14.33
CA THR A 42 9.62 -4.23 15.46
C THR A 42 8.57 -5.23 14.98
N VAL A 43 7.86 -4.88 13.90
CA VAL A 43 6.76 -5.68 13.34
C VAL A 43 7.16 -6.57 12.17
N ASP A 44 8.42 -6.48 11.72
CA ASP A 44 8.91 -7.16 10.52
C ASP A 44 8.02 -6.82 9.29
N LEU A 45 7.77 -5.52 9.08
CA LEU A 45 6.73 -5.04 8.17
C LEU A 45 7.01 -5.47 6.72
N LYS A 46 8.27 -5.42 6.29
CA LYS A 46 8.68 -5.90 4.97
C LYS A 46 8.33 -7.38 4.76
N LYS A 47 8.56 -8.23 5.77
CA LYS A 47 8.15 -9.64 5.70
C LYS A 47 6.63 -9.81 5.70
N TYR A 48 5.90 -8.98 6.46
CA TYR A 48 4.44 -8.97 6.42
C TYR A 48 3.92 -8.62 5.01
N ILE A 49 4.47 -7.58 4.39
CA ILE A 49 4.14 -7.18 3.01
C ILE A 49 4.48 -8.30 2.02
N TYR A 50 5.68 -8.88 2.13
CA TYR A 50 6.10 -10.00 1.29
C TYR A 50 5.12 -11.17 1.37
N ASN A 51 4.78 -11.61 2.58
CA ASN A 51 3.84 -12.71 2.79
C ASN A 51 2.46 -12.41 2.21
N TYR A 52 1.97 -11.17 2.37
CA TYR A 52 0.73 -10.74 1.74
C TYR A 52 0.81 -10.90 0.21
N CYS A 53 1.87 -10.40 -0.43
CA CYS A 53 2.07 -10.56 -1.88
C CYS A 53 2.10 -12.05 -2.29
N ILE A 54 2.83 -12.89 -1.55
CA ILE A 54 2.87 -14.34 -1.78
C ILE A 54 1.49 -14.97 -1.71
N ASP A 55 0.68 -14.62 -0.71
CA ASP A 55 -0.67 -15.15 -0.55
C ASP A 55 -1.58 -14.76 -1.72
N ARG A 56 -1.47 -13.51 -2.19
CA ARG A 56 -2.22 -13.01 -3.36
C ARG A 56 -1.79 -13.70 -4.65
N ILE A 57 -0.48 -13.84 -4.87
CA ILE A 57 0.09 -14.55 -6.03
C ILE A 57 -0.33 -16.03 -6.02
N ASN A 58 -0.25 -16.69 -4.87
CA ASN A 58 -0.69 -18.08 -4.74
C ASN A 58 -2.19 -18.24 -5.01
N LEU A 59 -3.02 -17.29 -4.59
CA LEU A 59 -4.44 -17.29 -4.91
C LEU A 59 -4.67 -17.14 -6.41
N ALA A 60 -4.03 -16.15 -7.05
CA ALA A 60 -4.14 -15.94 -8.50
C ALA A 60 -3.66 -17.16 -9.29
N ALA A 61 -2.51 -17.74 -8.93
CA ALA A 61 -1.96 -18.93 -9.57
C ALA A 61 -2.93 -20.12 -9.53
N ARG A 62 -3.66 -20.31 -8.42
CA ARG A 62 -4.70 -21.35 -8.32
C ARG A 62 -5.91 -21.05 -9.20
N LEU A 63 -6.42 -19.82 -9.16
CA LEU A 63 -7.62 -19.42 -9.91
C LEU A 63 -7.40 -19.44 -11.41
N GLU A 64 -6.23 -19.00 -11.86
CA GLU A 64 -5.86 -18.90 -13.28
C GLU A 64 -5.08 -20.12 -13.79
N LYS A 65 -4.87 -21.14 -12.94
CA LYS A 65 -4.16 -22.39 -13.27
C LYS A 65 -2.76 -22.15 -13.84
N TRP A 66 -2.00 -21.24 -13.25
CA TRP A 66 -0.61 -21.00 -13.65
C TRP A 66 0.27 -22.21 -13.37
N ASP A 67 1.28 -22.43 -14.21
CA ASP A 67 2.33 -23.40 -13.93
C ASP A 67 3.29 -22.90 -12.83
N GLY A 68 4.16 -23.81 -12.38
CA GLY A 68 5.15 -23.51 -11.36
C GLY A 68 6.17 -22.45 -11.79
N ASN A 69 6.48 -22.36 -13.09
CA ASN A 69 7.48 -21.43 -13.61
C ASN A 69 6.95 -20.00 -13.56
N LYS A 70 5.77 -19.74 -14.14
CA LYS A 70 5.13 -18.42 -14.11
C LYS A 70 4.94 -17.91 -12.69
N LYS A 71 4.46 -18.77 -11.79
CA LYS A 71 4.30 -18.40 -10.38
C LYS A 71 5.63 -18.01 -9.74
N ASN A 72 6.68 -18.82 -9.93
CA ASN A 72 7.99 -18.57 -9.34
C ASN A 72 8.66 -17.32 -9.92
N GLU A 73 8.45 -17.01 -11.20
CA GLU A 73 8.93 -15.79 -11.83
C GLU A 73 8.31 -14.54 -11.20
N ILE A 74 6.98 -14.51 -11.01
CA ILE A 74 6.29 -13.40 -10.36
C ILE A 74 6.70 -13.26 -8.88
N ILE A 75 6.95 -14.37 -8.18
CA ILE A 75 7.48 -14.31 -6.80
C ILE A 75 8.88 -13.68 -6.78
N LYS A 76 9.73 -14.00 -7.77
CA LYS A 76 11.08 -13.43 -7.88
C LYS A 76 11.10 -11.96 -8.26
N SER A 77 10.04 -11.44 -8.89
CA SER A 77 9.93 -10.02 -9.25
C SER A 77 9.45 -9.12 -8.10
N ILE A 78 9.24 -9.67 -6.89
CA ILE A 78 8.87 -8.86 -5.72
C ILE A 78 10.07 -8.03 -5.27
N HIS A 79 10.07 -6.75 -5.60
CA HIS A 79 11.00 -5.75 -5.10
C HIS A 79 10.34 -4.92 -4.00
N LEU A 80 10.60 -5.27 -2.74
CA LEU A 80 9.92 -4.64 -1.60
C LEU A 80 10.29 -3.17 -1.42
N GLU A 81 11.41 -2.72 -1.98
CA GLU A 81 11.87 -1.33 -1.97
C GLU A 81 10.84 -0.38 -2.59
N GLU A 82 10.04 -0.86 -3.55
CA GLU A 82 8.94 -0.08 -4.16
C GLU A 82 7.82 0.29 -3.17
N MET A 83 7.84 -0.31 -1.98
CA MET A 83 6.88 -0.04 -0.90
C MET A 83 7.42 0.92 0.16
N ASP A 84 8.67 1.38 0.09
CA ASP A 84 9.25 2.26 1.13
C ASP A 84 8.47 3.57 1.26
N ASP A 85 8.17 4.24 0.14
CA ASP A 85 7.35 5.45 0.15
C ASP A 85 5.97 5.21 0.76
N ALA A 86 5.37 4.05 0.48
CA ALA A 86 4.08 3.69 1.05
C ALA A 86 4.16 3.47 2.56
N ILE A 87 5.25 2.89 3.06
CA ILE A 87 5.50 2.73 4.50
C ILE A 87 5.63 4.10 5.15
N TYR A 88 6.54 4.95 4.69
CA TYR A 88 6.75 6.28 5.29
C TYR A 88 5.51 7.16 5.20
N ASN A 89 4.81 7.14 4.08
CA ASN A 89 3.55 7.86 3.91
C ASN A 89 2.44 7.39 4.86
N SER A 90 2.37 6.09 5.13
CA SER A 90 1.33 5.52 5.99
C SER A 90 1.40 5.98 7.44
N PHE A 91 2.59 6.41 7.87
CA PHE A 91 2.88 6.85 9.23
C PHE A 91 3.29 8.33 9.31
N SER A 92 3.30 9.06 8.20
CA SER A 92 3.86 10.41 8.14
C SER A 92 3.12 11.43 9.00
N ASN A 93 1.81 11.22 9.21
CA ASN A 93 0.97 12.11 10.00
C ASN A 93 0.91 11.75 11.50
N TYR A 94 1.63 10.70 11.92
CA TYR A 94 1.65 10.31 13.33
C TYR A 94 2.58 11.24 14.10
N THR A 95 2.20 11.61 15.32
CA THR A 95 3.14 12.27 16.23
C THR A 95 4.19 11.28 16.72
N LYS A 96 5.28 11.80 17.27
CA LYS A 96 6.32 11.00 17.93
C LYS A 96 5.72 10.08 19.00
N GLU A 97 4.85 10.61 19.85
CA GLU A 97 4.22 9.87 20.95
C GLU A 97 3.34 8.73 20.43
N GLU A 98 2.62 8.97 19.32
CA GLU A 98 1.80 7.96 18.66
C GLU A 98 2.65 6.83 18.08
N LEU A 99 3.78 7.16 17.42
CA LEU A 99 4.72 6.16 16.90
C LEU A 99 5.35 5.34 18.03
N GLU A 100 5.78 5.98 19.10
CA GLU A 100 6.33 5.29 20.28
C GLU A 100 5.31 4.37 20.94
N ALA A 101 4.06 4.84 21.11
CA ALA A 101 2.97 4.03 21.64
C ALA A 101 2.67 2.80 20.76
N LEU A 102 2.70 2.99 19.44
CA LEU A 102 2.49 1.91 18.46
C LEU A 102 3.60 0.86 18.54
N ILE A 103 4.86 1.28 18.54
CA ILE A 103 6.03 0.39 18.70
C ILE A 103 5.92 -0.42 19.99
N ASN A 104 5.59 0.23 21.11
CA ASN A 104 5.46 -0.43 22.41
C ASN A 104 4.32 -1.43 22.43
N SER A 105 3.20 -1.11 21.78
CA SER A 105 2.07 -2.02 21.64
C SER A 105 2.45 -3.27 20.84
N PHE A 106 3.18 -3.11 19.74
CA PHE A 106 3.65 -4.24 18.95
C PHE A 106 4.67 -5.11 19.66
N LYS A 107 5.58 -4.52 20.45
CA LYS A 107 6.51 -5.30 21.29
C LYS A 107 5.77 -6.18 22.29
N LYS A 108 4.72 -5.65 22.94
CA LYS A 108 3.85 -6.41 23.85
C LYS A 108 3.06 -7.49 23.13
N LEU A 109 2.58 -7.21 21.92
CA LEU A 109 1.89 -8.21 21.12
C LEU A 109 2.82 -9.33 20.68
N LYS A 110 4.06 -9.02 20.28
CA LYS A 110 5.07 -10.03 19.88
C LYS A 110 5.46 -10.96 21.03
N SER A 111 5.49 -10.45 22.26
CA SER A 111 5.75 -11.30 23.45
C SER A 111 4.56 -12.18 23.81
N SER A 112 3.34 -11.76 23.48
CA SER A 112 2.15 -12.60 23.56
C SER A 112 2.08 -13.50 22.31
N LYS A 113 2.29 -14.82 22.43
CA LYS A 113 2.26 -15.78 21.29
C LYS A 113 0.92 -15.84 20.50
N LYS A 114 -0.02 -14.91 20.70
CA LYS A 114 -1.44 -14.99 20.33
C LYS A 114 -1.86 -14.25 19.05
N SER A 115 -1.05 -13.38 18.43
CA SER A 115 -1.52 -12.66 17.23
C SER A 115 -0.57 -12.73 16.04
N LYS A 116 -1.10 -13.14 14.88
CA LYS A 116 -0.52 -12.96 13.55
C LYS A 116 -1.10 -11.75 12.80
N ILE A 117 -2.11 -11.09 13.37
CA ILE A 117 -2.78 -9.95 12.75
C ILE A 117 -2.10 -8.67 13.25
N ILE A 118 -1.55 -7.92 12.30
CA ILE A 118 -0.88 -6.65 12.56
C ILE A 118 -1.83 -5.55 12.05
N PRO A 119 -2.53 -4.81 12.92
CA PRO A 119 -3.36 -3.67 12.48
C PRO A 119 -2.46 -2.65 11.78
N MET A 120 -2.80 -2.33 10.53
CA MET A 120 -2.02 -1.43 9.68
C MET A 120 -2.88 -0.26 9.18
N PRO A 121 -2.27 0.91 8.92
CA PRO A 121 -2.99 2.03 8.32
C PRO A 121 -3.65 1.63 6.99
N LEU A 122 -4.83 2.18 6.73
CA LEU A 122 -5.59 1.92 5.49
C LEU A 122 -4.76 2.23 4.24
N ILE A 123 -3.95 3.30 4.29
CA ILE A 123 -3.05 3.70 3.20
C ILE A 123 -2.11 2.54 2.84
N LEU A 124 -1.45 1.92 3.82
CA LEU A 124 -0.55 0.81 3.59
C LEU A 124 -1.28 -0.38 2.98
N HIS A 125 -2.48 -0.69 3.48
CA HIS A 125 -3.30 -1.78 2.96
C HIS A 125 -3.65 -1.60 1.48
N VAL A 126 -4.13 -0.40 1.10
CA VAL A 126 -4.45 -0.07 -0.29
C VAL A 126 -3.20 -0.16 -1.18
N ARG A 127 -2.06 0.31 -0.69
CA ARG A 127 -0.78 0.20 -1.42
C ARG A 127 -0.33 -1.25 -1.60
N MET A 128 -0.48 -2.09 -0.58
CA MET A 128 -0.18 -3.53 -0.67
C MET A 128 -1.08 -4.24 -1.67
N GLU A 129 -2.38 -3.92 -1.68
CA GLU A 129 -3.33 -4.47 -2.66
C GLU A 129 -2.92 -4.09 -4.08
N GLY A 130 -2.69 -2.79 -4.32
CA GLY A 130 -2.26 -2.28 -5.63
C GLY A 130 -0.94 -2.89 -6.09
N PHE A 131 0.06 -2.99 -5.21
CA PHE A 131 1.34 -3.62 -5.51
C PHE A 131 1.17 -5.10 -5.87
N SER A 132 0.42 -5.86 -5.08
CA SER A 132 0.15 -7.28 -5.35
C SER A 132 -0.58 -7.48 -6.69
N LYS A 133 -1.50 -6.59 -7.04
CA LYS A 133 -2.22 -6.61 -8.31
C LYS A 133 -1.28 -6.33 -9.48
N SER A 134 -0.42 -5.32 -9.37
CA SER A 134 0.58 -5.02 -10.42
C SER A 134 1.55 -6.18 -10.65
N LEU A 135 1.95 -6.89 -9.58
CA LEU A 135 2.77 -8.11 -9.69
C LEU A 135 2.04 -9.20 -10.49
N ILE A 136 0.78 -9.47 -10.15
CA ILE A 136 -0.06 -10.47 -10.82
C ILE A 136 -0.28 -10.12 -12.30
N GLU A 137 -0.50 -8.84 -12.61
CA GLU A 137 -0.76 -8.34 -13.97
C GLU A 137 0.51 -8.24 -14.84
N GLY A 138 1.69 -8.57 -14.31
CA GLY A 138 2.93 -8.44 -15.08
C GLY A 138 3.42 -7.00 -15.24
N LYS A 139 2.80 -6.03 -14.55
CA LYS A 139 3.11 -4.59 -14.69
C LYS A 139 4.37 -4.15 -13.94
N TYR A 140 5.06 -5.08 -13.30
CA TYR A 140 6.34 -4.86 -12.62
C TYR A 140 7.49 -4.50 -13.58
N LEU A 141 7.33 -4.71 -14.90
CA LEU A 141 8.34 -4.36 -15.90
C LEU A 141 8.48 -2.84 -16.14
N TYR A 142 7.45 -2.04 -15.87
CA TYR A 142 7.49 -0.59 -16.11
C TYR A 142 8.22 0.22 -15.03
N LEU A 143 8.66 -0.42 -13.93
CA LEU A 143 9.45 0.22 -12.88
C LEU A 143 10.98 0.04 -13.08
N ASN A 144 11.39 -0.88 -13.97
CA ASN A 144 12.81 -1.13 -14.29
C ASN A 144 13.28 -0.53 -15.62
N GLU A 145 12.40 0.09 -16.42
CA GLU A 145 12.79 0.70 -17.72
C GLU A 145 13.37 2.13 -17.61
N LYS A 146 13.63 2.63 -16.39
CA LYS A 146 14.36 3.89 -16.18
C LYS A 146 15.40 3.77 -15.07
N LYS A 147 16.51 3.11 -15.37
CA LYS A 147 17.81 3.39 -14.75
C LYS A 147 18.82 3.67 -15.85
#